data_AF-A0A960L5W6-F1
#
_entry.id   AF-A0A960L5W6-F1
#
_cell.length_a   1.000
_cell.length_b   1.000
_cell.length_c   1.000
_cell.angle_alpha   90.00
_cell.angle_beta   90.00
_cell.angle_gamma   90.00
#
_symmetry.space_group_name_H-M   'P 1'
#
loop_
_entity.id
_entity.type
_entity.pdbx_description
1 polymer ?
#
loop_
_entity_poly.entity_id
_entity_poly.type
_entity_poly.pdbx_seq_one_letter_code
_entity_poly.pdbx_strand_id
1 'polypeptide(L)' 'RATDTLQHVFWPCDVSLLDREAIEPTRLHGPSQVTDLYLLALAARQGGRLVTFDRSIPLSAVPRAGEEHLVVLG' A
#
# COMPACT_ATOMS: atom_id res chain seq x y z
N ARG A 1 8.71 6.46 -21.71
CA ARG A 1 7.61 5.93 -20.87
C ARG A 1 7.45 6.84 -19.67
N ALA A 2 6.30 6.85 -18.98
CA ALA A 2 6.13 7.64 -17.75
C ALA A 2 7.18 7.28 -16.67
N THR A 3 7.70 6.04 -16.73
CA THR A 3 8.74 5.50 -15.84
C THR A 3 10.15 6.00 -16.12
N ASP A 4 10.39 6.72 -17.23
CA ASP A 4 11.73 7.17 -17.64
C ASP A 4 12.01 8.62 -17.24
N THR A 5 11.08 9.27 -16.54
CA THR A 5 11.24 10.67 -16.10
C THR A 5 11.94 10.74 -14.74
N LEU A 6 12.55 11.89 -14.44
CA LEU A 6 13.18 12.14 -13.13
C LEU A 6 12.19 12.15 -11.96
N GLN A 7 10.89 12.28 -12.24
CA GLN A 7 9.84 12.22 -11.21
C GLN A 7 9.44 10.78 -10.86
N HIS A 8 9.97 9.79 -11.56
CA HIS A 8 9.69 8.38 -11.30
C HIS A 8 10.86 7.76 -10.52
N VAL A 9 10.57 7.25 -9.33
CA VAL A 9 11.52 6.53 -8.48
C VAL A 9 10.98 5.13 -8.23
N PHE A 10 11.81 4.12 -8.48
CA PHE A 10 11.47 2.74 -8.14
C PHE A 10 11.71 2.49 -6.65
N TRP A 11 10.72 1.90 -5.98
CA TRP A 11 10.87 1.39 -4.62
C TRP A 11 11.01 -0.13 -4.64
N PRO A 12 12.06 -0.69 -4.01
CA PRO A 12 12.25 -2.12 -3.95
C PRO A 12 11.16 -2.77 -3.10
N CYS A 13 10.97 -4.08 -3.30
CA CYS A 13 10.06 -4.81 -2.44
C CYS A 13 10.66 -5.05 -1.06
N ASP A 14 10.41 -4.14 -0.14
CA ASP A 14 11.10 -4.08 1.15
C ASP A 14 10.18 -4.28 2.36
N VAL A 15 8.86 -4.40 2.15
CA VAL A 15 7.88 -4.72 3.18
C VAL A 15 7.65 -6.24 3.26
N SER A 16 7.63 -6.77 4.49
CA SER A 16 7.27 -8.16 4.75
C SER A 16 5.77 -8.28 5.04
N LEU A 17 5.09 -9.22 4.39
CA LEU A 17 3.68 -9.54 4.70
C LEU A 17 3.52 -10.24 6.06
N LEU A 18 4.61 -10.79 6.61
CA LEU A 18 4.62 -11.48 7.89
C LEU A 18 4.90 -10.53 9.06
N ASP A 19 5.29 -9.29 8.76
CA ASP A 19 5.47 -8.25 9.75
C ASP A 19 4.11 -7.71 10.17
N ARG A 20 3.71 -8.01 11.42
CA ARG A 20 2.43 -7.58 11.98
C ARG A 20 2.35 -6.08 12.23
N GLU A 21 3.49 -5.39 12.28
CA GLU A 21 3.48 -3.93 12.34
C GLU A 21 3.18 -3.32 10.98
N ALA A 22 3.47 -4.05 9.88
CA ALA A 22 3.18 -3.61 8.53
C ALA A 22 1.78 -4.02 8.07
N ILE A 23 1.31 -5.22 8.41
CA ILE A 23 0.01 -5.77 7.96
C ILE A 23 -0.67 -6.52 9.09
N GLU A 24 -1.97 -6.26 9.30
CA GLU A 24 -2.82 -7.02 10.21
C GLU A 24 -3.42 -8.25 9.49
N PRO A 25 -2.88 -9.47 9.70
CA PRO A 25 -3.25 -10.63 8.89
C PRO A 25 -4.69 -11.07 9.08
N THR A 26 -5.31 -10.73 10.23
CA THR A 26 -6.73 -11.05 10.48
C THR A 26 -7.70 -10.26 9.59
N ARG A 27 -7.22 -9.18 8.96
CA ARG A 27 -7.98 -8.34 8.02
C ARG A 27 -7.69 -8.67 6.56
N LEU A 28 -6.89 -9.71 6.31
CA LEU A 28 -6.60 -10.21 4.98
C LEU A 28 -7.64 -11.29 4.63
N HIS A 29 -8.66 -10.91 3.86
CA HIS A 29 -9.83 -11.75 3.57
C HIS A 29 -9.71 -12.54 2.26
N GLY A 30 -8.69 -12.28 1.44
CA GLY A 30 -8.44 -13.08 0.24
C GLY A 30 -7.15 -12.76 -0.49
N PRO A 31 -6.74 -13.63 -1.44
CA PRO A 31 -5.50 -13.48 -2.20
C PRO A 31 -5.44 -12.18 -3.03
N SER A 32 -6.59 -11.68 -3.49
CA SER A 32 -6.66 -10.44 -4.26
C SER A 32 -6.18 -9.22 -3.48
N GLN A 33 -6.35 -9.20 -2.14
CA GLN A 33 -5.98 -8.08 -1.29
C GLN A 33 -4.48 -8.04 -0.96
N VAL A 34 -3.75 -9.11 -1.20
CA VAL A 34 -2.33 -9.22 -0.81
C VAL A 34 -1.50 -8.11 -1.46
N THR A 35 -1.68 -7.91 -2.77
CA THR A 35 -0.94 -6.89 -3.52
C THR A 35 -1.33 -5.48 -3.08
N ASP A 36 -2.61 -5.22 -2.87
CA ASP A 36 -3.09 -3.88 -2.50
C ASP A 36 -2.63 -3.47 -1.10
N LEU A 37 -2.71 -4.40 -0.13
CA LEU A 37 -2.21 -4.19 1.22
C LEU A 37 -0.70 -4.03 1.25
N TYR A 38 0.01 -4.79 0.43
CA TYR A 38 1.45 -4.62 0.23
C TYR A 38 1.78 -3.21 -0.27
N LEU A 39 1.10 -2.73 -1.31
CA LEU A 39 1.35 -1.41 -1.88
C LEU A 39 1.00 -0.28 -0.90
N LEU A 40 -0.06 -0.43 -0.11
CA LEU A 40 -0.42 0.52 0.94
C LEU A 40 0.62 0.53 2.06
N ALA A 41 1.10 -0.63 2.49
CA ALA A 41 2.15 -0.74 3.49
C ALA A 41 3.50 -0.17 3.01
N LEU A 42 3.83 -0.35 1.73
CA LEU A 42 4.99 0.25 1.08
C LEU A 42 4.86 1.77 1.04
N ALA A 43 3.70 2.30 0.66
CA ALA A 43 3.43 3.73 0.66
C ALA A 43 3.60 4.32 2.07
N ALA A 44 3.00 3.69 3.09
CA ALA A 44 3.15 4.13 4.49
C ALA A 44 4.61 4.14 4.95
N ARG A 45 5.37 3.09 4.63
CA ARG A 45 6.80 2.99 4.98
C ARG A 45 7.65 4.10 4.33
N GLN A 46 7.33 4.46 3.09
CA GLN A 46 8.08 5.43 2.30
C GLN A 46 7.58 6.87 2.51
N GLY A 47 6.57 7.09 3.36
CA GLY A 47 5.90 8.39 3.52
C GLY A 47 5.17 8.86 2.25
N GLY A 48 4.78 7.92 1.40
CA GLY A 48 4.11 8.14 0.12
C GLY A 48 2.59 7.96 0.21
N ARG A 49 1.94 7.92 -0.96
CA ARG A 49 0.48 7.74 -1.05
C ARG A 49 0.16 6.74 -2.16
N LEU A 50 -0.62 5.71 -1.83
CA LEU A 50 -1.20 4.82 -2.82
C LEU A 50 -2.41 5.52 -3.45
N VAL A 51 -2.32 5.84 -4.74
CA VAL A 51 -3.43 6.39 -5.52
C VAL A 51 -4.07 5.26 -6.32
N THR A 52 -5.35 5.00 -6.11
CA THR A 52 -6.07 3.86 -6.68
C THR A 52 -7.49 4.23 -7.11
N PHE A 53 -8.11 3.41 -7.95
CA PHE A 53 -9.56 3.45 -8.20
C PHE A 53 -10.31 2.41 -7.36
N ASP A 54 -9.60 1.55 -6.63
CA ASP A 54 -10.19 0.52 -5.81
C ASP A 54 -10.64 1.09 -4.44
N ARG A 55 -11.94 0.99 -4.17
CA ARG A 55 -12.56 1.40 -2.90
C ARG A 55 -12.53 0.30 -1.84
N SER A 56 -12.08 -0.91 -2.20
CA SER A 56 -12.12 -2.09 -1.34
C SER A 56 -10.90 -2.21 -0.42
N ILE A 57 -9.84 -1.42 -0.63
CA ILE A 57 -8.60 -1.48 0.16
C ILE A 57 -8.88 -1.05 1.60
N PRO A 58 -8.78 -1.96 2.59
CA PRO A 58 -9.09 -1.60 3.97
C PRO A 58 -7.87 -0.93 4.62
N LEU A 59 -7.93 0.39 4.83
CA LEU A 59 -6.88 1.15 5.54
C LEU A 59 -6.52 0.52 6.89
N SER A 60 -7.54 0.02 7.60
CA SER A 60 -7.39 -0.66 8.90
C SER A 60 -6.52 -1.93 8.89
N ALA A 61 -6.22 -2.49 7.72
CA ALA A 61 -5.36 -3.68 7.59
C ALA A 61 -3.86 -3.34 7.56
N VAL A 62 -3.49 -2.05 7.52
CA VAL A 62 -2.10 -1.59 7.53
C VAL A 62 -1.92 -0.66 8.73
N PRO A 63 -1.44 -1.15 9.89
CA PRO A 63 -1.40 -0.36 11.14
C PRO A 63 -0.64 0.96 11.05
N ARG A 64 0.37 1.04 10.18
CA ARG A 64 1.17 2.27 9.97
C ARG A 64 0.60 3.22 8.91
N ALA A 65 -0.53 2.88 8.27
CA ALA A 65 -1.16 3.73 7.28
C ALA A 65 -2.28 4.58 7.89
N GLY A 66 -2.14 5.90 7.83
CA GLY A 66 -3.23 6.88 7.96
C GLY A 66 -3.88 7.25 6.62
N GLU A 67 -4.94 8.08 6.68
CA GLU A 67 -5.70 8.57 5.51
C GLU A 67 -4.82 9.28 4.48
N GLU A 68 -3.72 9.89 4.92
CA GLU A 68 -2.75 10.53 4.05
C GLU A 68 -2.12 9.56 3.05
N HIS A 69 -2.02 8.27 3.40
CA HIS A 69 -1.34 7.25 2.60
C HIS A 69 -2.24 6.57 1.55
N LEU A 70 -3.55 6.83 1.54
CA LEU A 70 -4.49 6.23 0.58
C LEU A 70 -5.36 7.31 -0.09
N VAL A 71 -5.34 7.33 -1.42
CA VAL A 71 -6.18 8.20 -2.24
C VAL A 71 -7.00 7.35 -3.17
N VAL A 72 -8.32 7.42 -3.04
CA VAL A 72 -9.23 6.77 -3.97
C VAL A 72 -9.76 7.81 -4.96
N LEU A 73 -9.53 7.57 -6.25
CA LEU A 73 -10.03 8.39 -7.33
C LEU A 73 -11.39 7.86 -7.80
N GLY A 74 -12.31 8.79 -8.08
CA GLY A 74 -13.65 8.50 -8.61
C GLY A 74 -14.78 8.85 -7.67
#